data_AF-A0A955UHL7-F1
#
_entry.id   AF-A0A955UHL7-F1
#
_cell.length_a   1.000
_cell.length_b   1.000
_cell.length_c   1.000
_cell.angle_alpha   90.00
_cell.angle_beta   90.00
_cell.angle_gamma   90.00
#
_symmetry.space_group_name_H-M   'P 1'
#
loop_
_entity.id
_entity.type
_entity.pdbx_description
1 polymer ?
#
loop_
_entity_poly.entity_id
_entity_poly.type
_entity_poly.pdbx_seq_one_letter_code
_entity_poly.pdbx_strand_id
1 'polypeptide(L)'
;MSSHSTTESSASPYSHRDDSRETPHFAETRPNRGRSLRRIATLLTLGCLASGATPAPAQTTAIKGVLSGFDINNDTGELAYGFEIDFEGADESDLYAPGAGEAYGRPTFVPYPGGVKVRWESLYHPEDDSYDHHTLPRDPANPTFSWNDCYQWGSGYATAGCEHFSQGVLPSLLDKSVSISARWLLRDPGQPGVLVPSATPIGLPFPTYAVQAATVTVKVDPPELYGDAQWVKIYVAELDAPLTPEQLTIDNPLVPIDPAQLEIDWDIIQPEPASGCNGNCGNGVSGGGSVKPETRAVVRRVETYQYTGAYDAITHQAICLDGFCLAPSAGELGPVVGAVNSAVNVDSDAVLVSLSGPGRVDDDDGAIGCGSNCAEFADAGRVVTLIADPGNAAFWPGWNGPCTGNALECTFVAQSGPNEVAAGFRDVLRLRGRVDGDGSGLVAAVAVDDGMMSTAPLACGDGGNVCSTDVSEGAVVTLQAFPTPGNVFVGWSGDCDGDDPTCTVSMSGARDANATFAVPEPGLWACLASGALALGLLDRRRA
;
A
#
# COMPACT_ATOMS: atom_id res chain seq x y z
N MET A 1 44.09 46.21 14.15
CA MET A 1 43.25 46.08 12.94
C MET A 1 41.92 45.53 13.42
N SER A 2 41.05 46.40 13.95
CA SER A 2 39.88 47.01 13.27
C SER A 2 38.79 45.95 13.01
N SER A 3 37.52 46.04 13.40
CA SER A 3 36.61 47.12 13.87
C SER A 3 35.26 46.43 14.25
N HIS A 4 34.62 46.69 15.40
CA HIS A 4 33.39 47.53 15.62
C HIS A 4 32.14 47.11 14.79
N SER A 5 30.88 47.07 15.27
CA SER A 5 30.21 47.67 16.44
C SER A 5 28.80 47.06 16.73
N THR A 6 28.48 46.91 18.03
CA THR A 6 27.21 47.18 18.77
C THR A 6 25.86 47.43 18.07
N THR A 7 24.75 46.92 18.66
CA THR A 7 23.84 47.68 19.56
C THR A 7 22.69 46.85 20.17
N GLU A 8 22.46 47.04 21.48
CA GLU A 8 21.31 46.64 22.29
C GLU A 8 20.27 47.79 22.41
N SER A 9 19.08 47.43 22.93
CA SER A 9 18.31 48.14 23.98
C SER A 9 16.96 48.73 23.55
N SER A 10 15.87 48.30 24.21
CA SER A 10 15.31 49.06 25.34
C SER A 10 13.99 48.47 25.87
N ALA A 11 13.82 48.60 27.18
CA ALA A 11 12.76 48.07 28.03
C ALA A 11 11.67 49.12 28.34
N SER A 12 10.47 48.69 28.80
CA SER A 12 9.78 49.23 30.00
C SER A 12 8.38 48.67 30.27
N PRO A 13 7.83 48.82 31.51
CA PRO A 13 6.97 47.83 32.16
C PRO A 13 5.62 48.34 32.76
N TYR A 14 4.81 47.40 33.28
CA TYR A 14 3.85 47.39 34.42
C TYR A 14 3.04 48.64 34.86
N SER A 15 1.70 48.46 35.03
CA SER A 15 0.90 48.77 36.25
C SER A 15 -0.56 48.24 36.12
N HIS A 16 -1.02 47.28 36.93
CA HIS A 16 -1.87 47.38 38.16
C HIS A 16 -3.30 47.97 38.03
N ARG A 17 -4.35 47.16 38.26
CA ARG A 17 -5.24 47.09 39.47
C ARG A 17 -6.72 46.70 39.19
N ASP A 18 -7.21 45.77 40.04
CA ASP A 18 -8.52 45.67 40.74
C ASP A 18 -9.85 45.75 39.95
N ASP A 19 -10.97 45.09 40.29
CA ASP A 19 -11.38 44.06 41.25
C ASP A 19 -12.90 43.79 40.95
N SER A 20 -13.43 42.69 41.48
CA SER A 20 -14.82 42.46 41.90
C SER A 20 -15.91 41.91 40.94
N ARG A 21 -16.22 40.63 41.19
CA ARG A 21 -17.52 39.98 41.53
C ARG A 21 -18.80 40.36 40.76
N GLU A 22 -19.50 39.35 40.21
CA GLU A 22 -20.75 38.74 40.76
C GLU A 22 -21.42 37.82 39.71
N THR A 23 -21.85 36.63 40.13
CA THR A 23 -22.72 35.67 39.43
C THR A 23 -24.19 35.90 39.86
N PRO A 24 -25.18 35.04 39.53
CA PRO A 24 -25.74 34.65 38.23
C PRO A 24 -27.30 34.87 38.22
N HIS A 25 -28.04 34.62 37.13
CA HIS A 25 -29.45 34.18 37.26
C HIS A 25 -30.04 33.53 35.98
N PHE A 26 -30.67 32.38 36.24
CA PHE A 26 -31.63 31.60 35.45
C PHE A 26 -32.77 32.42 34.82
N ALA A 27 -33.28 31.98 33.67
CA ALA A 27 -34.71 31.70 33.46
C ALA A 27 -35.01 31.04 32.10
N GLU A 28 -35.62 29.86 32.15
CA GLU A 28 -36.39 29.23 31.07
C GLU A 28 -37.58 30.09 30.65
N THR A 29 -38.01 29.99 29.39
CA THR A 29 -39.45 29.82 29.02
C THR A 29 -39.61 29.63 27.50
N ARG A 30 -40.11 28.47 27.09
CA ARG A 30 -40.92 28.26 25.87
C ARG A 30 -42.40 28.56 26.19
N PRO A 31 -43.36 28.42 25.26
CA PRO A 31 -43.45 28.85 23.86
C PRO A 31 -44.78 29.61 23.61
N ASN A 32 -45.03 30.20 22.43
CA ASN A 32 -46.42 30.32 21.97
C ASN A 32 -46.63 30.41 20.45
N ARG A 33 -47.65 29.68 20.02
CA ARG A 33 -48.22 29.54 18.67
C ARG A 33 -48.94 30.82 18.24
N GLY A 34 -49.01 31.10 16.93
CA GLY A 34 -49.94 32.12 16.45
C GLY A 34 -49.92 32.45 14.95
N ARG A 35 -50.56 31.60 14.15
CA ARG A 35 -51.40 31.92 12.96
C ARG A 35 -51.02 33.08 12.01
N SER A 36 -50.76 32.67 10.76
CA SER A 36 -51.44 33.12 9.52
C SER A 36 -51.52 34.61 9.24
N LEU A 37 -50.82 35.05 8.19
CA LEU A 37 -51.36 36.03 7.22
C LEU A 37 -50.72 35.79 5.85
N ARG A 38 -51.57 35.44 4.88
CA ARG A 38 -51.25 35.38 3.44
C ARG A 38 -50.84 36.77 2.96
N ARG A 39 -49.67 36.90 2.35
CA ARG A 39 -49.38 37.94 1.36
C ARG A 39 -48.83 37.29 0.11
N ILE A 40 -49.56 37.50 -0.98
CA ILE A 40 -49.20 37.19 -2.35
C ILE A 40 -48.04 38.11 -2.72
N ALA A 41 -46.90 37.54 -3.09
CA ALA A 41 -45.84 38.24 -3.80
C ALA A 41 -45.17 37.26 -4.78
N THR A 42 -45.57 37.42 -6.04
CA THR A 42 -44.76 37.31 -7.26
C THR A 42 -43.85 36.09 -7.43
N LEU A 43 -44.27 35.22 -8.36
CA LEU A 43 -43.47 34.17 -8.99
C LEU A 43 -42.13 34.72 -9.52
N LEU A 44 -41.04 34.36 -8.84
CA LEU A 44 -39.72 34.20 -9.44
C LEU A 44 -39.44 32.70 -9.39
N THR A 45 -39.58 32.04 -10.54
CA THR A 45 -39.17 30.65 -10.74
C THR A 45 -37.65 30.58 -10.70
N LEU A 46 -37.07 30.41 -9.50
CA LEU A 46 -35.78 29.76 -9.36
C LEU A 46 -36.03 28.26 -9.36
N GLY A 47 -35.71 27.60 -10.47
CA GLY A 47 -35.59 26.16 -10.49
C GLY A 47 -34.40 25.77 -9.61
N CYS A 48 -34.66 25.47 -8.34
CA CYS A 48 -33.75 24.64 -7.57
C CYS A 48 -33.82 23.23 -8.18
N LEU A 49 -32.89 22.95 -9.10
CA LEU A 49 -32.36 21.60 -9.25
C LEU A 49 -31.83 21.22 -7.86
N ALA A 50 -32.62 20.50 -7.09
CA ALA A 50 -32.08 19.67 -6.03
C ALA A 50 -31.19 18.66 -6.75
N SER A 51 -29.90 18.97 -6.84
CA SER A 51 -28.87 17.96 -6.94
C SER A 51 -29.11 17.01 -5.77
N GLY A 52 -29.79 15.90 -6.06
CA GLY A 52 -29.76 14.76 -5.17
C GLY A 52 -28.29 14.41 -5.05
N ALA A 53 -27.69 14.73 -3.91
CA ALA A 53 -26.45 14.10 -3.51
C ALA A 53 -26.80 12.60 -3.45
N THR A 54 -26.42 11.87 -4.50
CA THR A 54 -26.32 10.42 -4.41
C THR A 54 -25.42 10.16 -3.21
N PRO A 55 -25.82 9.32 -2.24
CA PRO A 55 -24.90 8.93 -1.19
C PRO A 55 -23.62 8.43 -1.87
N ALA A 56 -22.47 8.92 -1.42
CA ALA A 56 -21.20 8.35 -1.84
C ALA A 56 -21.26 6.83 -1.63
N PRO A 57 -20.74 6.01 -2.56
CA PRO A 57 -20.68 4.57 -2.37
C PRO A 57 -20.07 4.27 -0.99
N ALA A 58 -20.75 3.39 -0.24
CA ALA A 58 -20.24 2.95 1.04
C ALA A 58 -18.99 2.11 0.77
N GLN A 59 -17.89 2.43 1.44
CA GLN A 59 -16.63 1.68 1.27
C GLN A 59 -16.88 0.19 1.52
N THR A 60 -16.77 -0.64 0.48
CA THR A 60 -16.76 -2.10 0.63
C THR A 60 -15.31 -2.58 0.64
N THR A 61 -14.86 -2.90 1.84
CA THR A 61 -13.55 -3.53 2.05
C THR A 61 -13.77 -4.86 2.74
N ALA A 62 -13.30 -5.95 2.13
CA ALA A 62 -13.35 -7.26 2.73
C ALA A 62 -12.10 -7.49 3.58
N ILE A 63 -12.27 -7.88 4.83
CA ILE A 63 -11.16 -8.34 5.67
C ILE A 63 -10.72 -9.71 5.16
N LYS A 64 -9.43 -9.85 4.85
CA LYS A 64 -8.82 -11.12 4.41
C LYS A 64 -8.19 -11.90 5.55
N GLY A 65 -7.88 -11.23 6.64
CA GLY A 65 -7.29 -11.83 7.81
C GLY A 65 -6.91 -10.76 8.82
N VAL A 66 -6.89 -11.16 10.08
CA VAL A 66 -6.48 -10.32 11.19
C VAL A 66 -5.22 -10.92 11.79
N LEU A 67 -4.20 -10.11 11.98
CA LEU A 67 -2.87 -10.51 12.39
C LEU A 67 -2.50 -9.84 13.70
N SER A 68 -1.90 -10.59 14.62
CA SER A 68 -1.39 -10.07 15.88
C SER A 68 0.07 -10.49 16.06
N GLY A 69 0.93 -9.51 16.35
CA GLY A 69 2.30 -9.71 16.80
C GLY A 69 2.45 -9.04 18.15
N PHE A 70 2.69 -9.81 19.20
CA PHE A 70 2.63 -9.30 20.57
C PHE A 70 3.85 -9.74 21.38
N ASP A 71 4.31 -8.82 22.22
CA ASP A 71 5.34 -9.05 23.21
C ASP A 71 4.66 -9.34 24.55
N ILE A 72 5.02 -10.45 25.19
CA ILE A 72 4.38 -10.91 26.42
C ILE A 72 5.40 -11.21 27.51
N ASN A 73 5.14 -10.68 28.71
CA ASN A 73 5.96 -10.90 29.88
C ASN A 73 5.65 -12.25 30.53
N ASN A 74 6.68 -12.92 31.03
CA ASN A 74 6.50 -14.03 31.95
C ASN A 74 6.25 -13.50 33.36
N ASP A 75 4.97 -13.32 33.69
CA ASP A 75 4.45 -12.85 34.98
C ASP A 75 4.17 -13.99 35.97
N THR A 76 4.49 -15.23 35.61
CA THR A 76 4.16 -16.41 36.42
C THR A 76 4.99 -16.52 37.71
N GLY A 77 6.11 -15.81 37.78
CA GLY A 77 7.07 -15.91 38.88
C GLY A 77 7.99 -17.14 38.81
N GLU A 78 7.84 -17.98 37.79
CA GLU A 78 8.67 -19.17 37.56
C GLU A 78 9.19 -19.23 36.11
N LEU A 79 10.05 -20.20 35.80
CA LEU A 79 10.48 -20.44 34.40
C LEU A 79 9.30 -20.95 33.57
N ALA A 80 9.04 -20.30 32.45
CA ALA A 80 8.09 -20.78 31.46
C ALA A 80 8.83 -21.52 30.33
N TYR A 81 8.20 -22.55 29.77
CA TYR A 81 8.76 -23.45 28.76
C TYR A 81 7.90 -23.53 27.49
N GLY A 82 6.97 -22.59 27.36
CA GLY A 82 6.09 -22.50 26.21
C GLY A 82 4.95 -21.53 26.46
N PHE A 83 4.09 -21.39 25.47
CA PHE A 83 2.94 -20.49 25.49
C PHE A 83 1.76 -21.16 24.78
N GLU A 84 0.55 -20.95 25.28
CA GLU A 84 -0.68 -21.47 24.70
C GLU A 84 -1.68 -20.34 24.49
N ILE A 85 -2.33 -20.33 23.32
CA ILE A 85 -3.55 -19.56 23.07
C ILE A 85 -4.67 -20.56 22.82
N ASP A 86 -5.75 -20.43 23.58
CA ASP A 86 -6.96 -21.23 23.45
C ASP A 86 -8.03 -20.42 22.71
N PHE A 87 -8.48 -20.94 21.57
CA PHE A 87 -9.58 -20.39 20.77
C PHE A 87 -10.82 -21.29 20.91
N GLU A 88 -11.61 -21.05 21.95
CA GLU A 88 -12.89 -21.72 22.16
C GLU A 88 -13.91 -21.24 21.11
N GLY A 89 -14.51 -22.16 20.37
CA GLY A 89 -15.47 -21.90 19.30
C GLY A 89 -14.84 -21.80 17.91
N ALA A 90 -13.52 -21.94 17.80
CA ALA A 90 -12.78 -21.93 16.54
C ALA A 90 -12.55 -23.33 15.97
N ASP A 91 -12.35 -23.39 14.66
CA ASP A 91 -11.79 -24.53 13.93
C ASP A 91 -10.35 -24.22 13.50
N GLU A 92 -9.54 -25.25 13.26
CA GLU A 92 -8.12 -25.07 12.86
C GLU A 92 -8.02 -24.29 11.53
N SER A 93 -9.00 -24.46 10.65
CA SER A 93 -9.12 -23.74 9.38
C SER A 93 -9.38 -22.24 9.52
N ASP A 94 -9.66 -21.76 10.73
CA ASP A 94 -9.87 -20.34 11.01
C ASP A 94 -8.58 -19.61 11.42
N LEU A 95 -7.46 -20.32 11.54
CA LEU A 95 -6.23 -19.77 12.11
C LEU A 95 -5.10 -19.76 11.06
N TYR A 96 -4.25 -18.73 11.10
CA TYR A 96 -3.00 -18.73 10.35
C TYR A 96 -1.93 -19.47 11.13
N ALA A 97 -1.16 -20.32 10.46
CA ALA A 97 0.04 -20.92 11.03
C ALA A 97 1.21 -19.92 10.94
N PRO A 98 1.76 -19.46 12.08
CA PRO A 98 2.90 -18.56 12.05
C PRO A 98 4.19 -19.29 11.64
N GLY A 99 5.18 -18.50 11.25
CA GLY A 99 6.51 -18.92 10.85
C GLY A 99 7.31 -19.57 11.99
N ALA A 100 8.51 -20.06 11.66
CA ALA A 100 9.43 -20.65 12.63
C ALA A 100 10.32 -19.61 13.34
N GLY A 101 10.01 -18.32 13.20
CA GLY A 101 10.88 -17.21 13.61
C GLY A 101 10.84 -16.88 15.10
N GLU A 102 10.08 -17.63 15.88
CA GLU A 102 9.85 -17.40 17.31
C GLU A 102 10.78 -18.28 18.16
N ALA A 103 11.04 -17.88 19.40
CA ALA A 103 12.06 -18.54 20.24
C ALA A 103 11.76 -20.01 20.54
N TYR A 104 10.47 -20.34 20.65
CA TYR A 104 9.99 -21.71 20.83
C TYR A 104 9.77 -22.46 19.50
N GLY A 105 10.10 -21.85 18.36
CA GLY A 105 9.89 -22.40 17.03
C GLY A 105 8.44 -22.27 16.55
N ARG A 106 8.00 -23.20 15.69
CA ARG A 106 6.64 -23.20 15.14
C ARG A 106 5.65 -23.72 16.18
N PRO A 107 4.46 -23.11 16.32
CA PRO A 107 3.45 -23.68 17.17
C PRO A 107 2.84 -24.92 16.55
N THR A 108 2.23 -25.72 17.43
CA THR A 108 1.35 -26.81 17.08
C THR A 108 -0.10 -26.39 17.28
N PHE A 109 -0.97 -26.87 16.39
CA PHE A 109 -2.41 -26.70 16.49
C PHE A 109 -2.96 -27.97 17.09
N VAL A 110 -3.67 -27.85 18.21
CA VAL A 110 -4.22 -28.96 18.98
C VAL A 110 -5.74 -28.78 19.03
N PRO A 111 -6.48 -29.33 18.04
CA PRO A 111 -7.93 -29.28 18.02
C PRO A 111 -8.53 -30.08 19.18
N TYR A 112 -9.62 -29.57 19.74
CA TYR A 112 -10.43 -30.27 20.73
C TYR A 112 -11.94 -30.02 20.47
N PRO A 113 -12.84 -30.80 21.08
CA PRO A 113 -14.27 -30.57 20.91
C PRO A 113 -14.68 -29.17 21.36
N GLY A 114 -14.98 -28.31 20.37
CA GLY A 114 -15.41 -26.93 20.62
C GLY A 114 -14.28 -25.90 20.62
N GLY A 115 -13.08 -26.20 20.14
CA GLY A 115 -12.04 -25.18 19.95
C GLY A 115 -10.69 -25.71 19.48
N VAL A 116 -9.70 -24.82 19.41
CA VAL A 116 -8.32 -25.16 19.03
C VAL A 116 -7.34 -24.44 19.95
N LYS A 117 -6.34 -25.18 20.44
CA LYS A 117 -5.19 -24.60 21.15
C LYS A 117 -4.03 -24.42 20.17
N VAL A 118 -3.43 -23.24 20.17
CA VAL A 118 -2.15 -22.97 19.52
C VAL A 118 -1.07 -23.02 20.60
N ARG A 119 -0.12 -23.96 20.48
CA ARG A 119 0.90 -24.21 21.51
C ARG A 119 2.31 -24.04 20.94
N TRP A 120 3.06 -23.14 21.53
CA TRP A 120 4.51 -23.05 21.41
C TRP A 120 5.13 -23.78 22.58
N GLU A 121 5.90 -24.83 22.33
CA GLU A 121 6.48 -25.66 23.38
C GLU A 121 7.96 -25.86 23.13
N SER A 122 8.75 -25.70 24.18
CA SER A 122 10.16 -26.06 24.10
C SER A 122 10.32 -27.57 23.96
N LEU A 123 11.31 -28.00 23.17
CA LEU A 123 11.62 -29.42 23.05
C LEU A 123 12.18 -29.95 24.37
N TYR A 124 11.58 -31.03 24.86
CA TYR A 124 11.99 -31.72 26.08
C TYR A 124 13.08 -32.78 25.81
N HIS A 125 14.11 -32.79 26.66
CA HIS A 125 15.20 -33.77 26.66
C HIS A 125 15.11 -34.69 27.88
N PRO A 126 14.65 -35.95 27.72
CA PRO A 126 14.42 -36.86 28.83
C PRO A 126 15.71 -37.37 29.50
N GLU A 127 16.87 -37.24 28.86
CA GLU A 127 18.16 -37.70 29.37
C GLU A 127 18.66 -36.90 30.58
N ASP A 128 18.32 -35.62 30.67
CA ASP A 128 18.77 -34.70 31.71
C ASP A 128 17.64 -33.85 32.31
N ASP A 129 16.39 -34.16 31.94
CA ASP A 129 15.19 -33.44 32.35
C ASP A 129 15.28 -31.93 32.03
N SER A 130 15.79 -31.61 30.84
CA SER A 130 15.97 -30.24 30.35
C SER A 130 15.03 -29.91 29.19
N TYR A 131 14.99 -28.62 28.83
CA TYR A 131 14.27 -28.11 27.67
C TYR A 131 15.21 -27.21 26.87
N ASP A 132 15.05 -27.18 25.55
CA ASP A 132 15.87 -26.37 24.63
C ASP A 132 15.84 -24.86 24.95
N HIS A 133 14.71 -24.37 25.45
CA HIS A 133 14.44 -22.95 25.65
C HIS A 133 13.54 -22.74 26.86
N HIS A 134 13.70 -21.58 27.51
CA HIS A 134 12.82 -21.13 28.59
C HIS A 134 12.82 -19.61 28.69
N THR A 135 11.69 -19.06 29.12
CA THR A 135 11.54 -17.64 29.42
C THR A 135 11.71 -17.41 30.92
N LEU A 136 12.63 -16.52 31.31
CA LEU A 136 12.84 -16.17 32.71
C LEU A 136 11.59 -15.49 33.31
N PRO A 137 11.27 -15.69 34.61
CA PRO A 137 10.26 -14.87 35.25
C PRO A 137 10.73 -13.42 35.25
N ARG A 138 9.78 -12.51 35.03
CA ARG A 138 10.08 -11.09 34.99
C ARG A 138 10.59 -10.61 36.36
N ASP A 139 11.65 -9.81 36.35
CA ASP A 139 12.14 -9.13 37.55
C ASP A 139 11.13 -8.06 38.02
N PRO A 140 10.52 -8.21 39.21
CA PRO A 140 9.60 -7.21 39.75
C PRO A 140 10.24 -5.83 39.96
N ALA A 141 11.58 -5.76 40.07
CA ALA A 141 12.32 -4.52 40.23
C ALA A 141 12.58 -3.79 38.89
N ASN A 142 12.33 -4.43 37.74
CA ASN A 142 12.46 -3.83 36.42
C ASN A 142 11.19 -4.01 35.57
N PRO A 143 10.08 -3.33 35.94
CA PRO A 143 8.79 -3.48 35.29
C PRO A 143 8.74 -2.90 33.87
N THR A 144 9.70 -2.05 33.50
CA THR A 144 9.82 -1.44 32.17
C THR A 144 10.78 -2.25 31.31
N PHE A 145 10.42 -2.62 30.09
CA PHE A 145 11.37 -3.18 29.11
C PHE A 145 11.51 -2.22 27.93
N SER A 146 12.69 -2.27 27.29
CA SER A 146 12.82 -1.76 25.93
C SER A 146 12.26 -2.83 25.00
N TRP A 147 11.47 -2.44 24.02
CA TRP A 147 10.71 -3.33 23.13
C TRP A 147 11.57 -4.33 22.36
N ASN A 148 12.82 -3.97 22.06
CA ASN A 148 13.79 -4.87 21.46
C ASN A 148 14.11 -6.06 22.39
N ASP A 149 13.84 -5.96 23.69
CA ASP A 149 14.23 -6.96 24.67
C ASP A 149 13.34 -8.21 24.65
N CYS A 150 12.15 -8.23 24.00
CA CYS A 150 11.33 -9.45 23.90
C CYS A 150 11.57 -10.23 22.61
N TYR A 151 12.28 -9.62 21.65
CA TYR A 151 12.66 -10.26 20.41
C TYR A 151 13.94 -11.07 20.62
N GLN A 152 13.98 -12.32 20.17
CA GLN A 152 15.09 -13.25 20.44
C GLN A 152 16.48 -12.77 19.99
N TRP A 153 16.55 -11.80 19.08
CA TRP A 153 17.81 -11.21 18.59
C TRP A 153 18.13 -9.85 19.23
N GLY A 154 17.28 -9.37 20.13
CA GLY A 154 17.46 -8.12 20.81
C GLY A 154 18.54 -8.16 21.88
N SER A 155 19.20 -7.01 22.08
CA SER A 155 20.33 -6.91 23.00
C SER A 155 19.98 -7.16 24.47
N GLY A 156 18.71 -6.97 24.88
CA GLY A 156 18.24 -7.22 26.25
C GLY A 156 17.56 -8.59 26.45
N TYR A 157 17.40 -9.37 25.39
CA TYR A 157 16.58 -10.59 25.37
C TYR A 157 16.93 -11.61 26.44
N ALA A 158 18.22 -11.87 26.62
CA ALA A 158 18.71 -12.84 27.59
C ALA A 158 18.29 -12.56 29.05
N THR A 159 17.84 -11.34 29.36
CA THR A 159 17.46 -10.92 30.72
C THR A 159 16.04 -10.36 30.83
N ALA A 160 15.30 -10.28 29.73
CA ALA A 160 14.06 -9.51 29.68
C ALA A 160 12.88 -10.19 30.38
N GLY A 161 12.86 -11.52 30.37
CA GLY A 161 11.74 -12.31 30.89
C GLY A 161 10.45 -12.10 30.10
N CYS A 162 10.56 -11.95 28.78
CA CYS A 162 9.46 -11.80 27.85
C CYS A 162 9.77 -12.43 26.50
N GLU A 163 8.74 -12.61 25.68
CA GLU A 163 8.83 -13.23 24.35
C GLU A 163 7.94 -12.51 23.34
N HIS A 164 8.33 -12.60 22.08
CA HIS A 164 7.51 -12.19 20.94
C HIS A 164 6.83 -13.40 20.31
N PHE A 165 5.50 -13.34 20.17
CA PHE A 165 4.70 -14.34 19.46
C PHE A 165 3.88 -13.68 18.35
N SER A 166 3.59 -14.44 17.30
CA SER A 166 2.75 -14.01 16.19
C SER A 166 1.59 -15.00 15.99
N GLN A 167 0.36 -14.50 15.95
CA GLN A 167 -0.81 -15.32 15.63
C GLN A 167 -1.79 -14.53 14.77
N GLY A 168 -2.20 -15.11 13.65
CA GLY A 168 -3.25 -14.56 12.79
C GLY A 168 -4.53 -15.40 12.82
N VAL A 169 -5.64 -14.78 12.47
CA VAL A 169 -6.96 -15.42 12.28
C VAL A 169 -7.54 -15.07 10.92
N LEU A 170 -8.27 -16.01 10.32
CA LEU A 170 -8.95 -15.87 9.05
C LEU A 170 -10.35 -15.24 9.24
N PRO A 171 -10.94 -14.68 8.18
CA PRO A 171 -12.25 -14.02 8.25
C PRO A 171 -13.37 -14.95 8.71
N SER A 172 -13.24 -16.25 8.47
CA SER A 172 -14.20 -17.26 8.93
C SER A 172 -14.34 -17.30 10.46
N LEU A 173 -13.32 -16.86 11.20
CA LEU A 173 -13.39 -16.70 12.65
C LEU A 173 -14.29 -15.52 13.06
N LEU A 174 -14.34 -14.46 12.24
CA LEU A 174 -15.08 -13.23 12.54
C LEU A 174 -16.60 -13.44 12.52
N ASP A 175 -17.06 -14.48 11.81
CA ASP A 175 -18.47 -14.89 11.80
C ASP A 175 -18.85 -15.78 12.99
N LYS A 176 -17.88 -16.18 13.83
CA LYS A 176 -18.07 -17.09 14.96
C LYS A 176 -18.02 -16.33 16.29
N SER A 177 -18.79 -16.83 17.26
CA SER A 177 -18.65 -16.40 18.65
C SER A 177 -17.51 -17.17 19.30
N VAL A 178 -16.33 -16.56 19.39
CA VAL A 178 -15.10 -17.20 19.88
C VAL A 178 -14.67 -16.57 21.20
N SER A 179 -14.20 -17.40 22.13
CA SER A 179 -13.50 -16.93 23.34
C SER A 179 -12.01 -17.22 23.19
N ILE A 180 -11.18 -16.22 23.49
CA ILE A 180 -9.73 -16.32 23.38
C ILE A 180 -9.13 -16.16 24.77
N SER A 181 -8.30 -17.11 25.18
CA SER A 181 -7.49 -17.00 26.40
C SER A 181 -6.06 -17.44 26.13
N ALA A 182 -5.08 -16.87 26.84
CA ALA A 182 -3.70 -17.27 26.66
C ALA A 182 -2.98 -17.51 27.98
N ARG A 183 -2.00 -18.39 27.99
CA ARG A 183 -1.33 -18.86 29.21
C ARG A 183 0.11 -19.24 28.90
N TRP A 184 1.01 -18.96 29.85
CA TRP A 184 2.33 -19.59 29.85
C TRP A 184 2.21 -21.07 30.13
N LEU A 185 3.11 -21.86 29.57
CA LEU A 185 3.23 -23.28 29.83
C LEU A 185 4.38 -23.53 30.81
N LEU A 186 4.05 -24.13 31.96
CA LEU A 186 4.97 -24.41 33.06
C LEU A 186 5.21 -25.92 33.15
N ARG A 187 6.32 -26.34 33.76
CA ARG A 187 6.56 -27.77 34.03
C ARG A 187 5.52 -28.33 34.98
N ASP A 188 4.97 -29.50 34.69
CA ASP A 188 4.21 -30.29 35.66
C ASP A 188 5.15 -30.85 36.74
N PRO A 189 4.98 -30.48 38.02
CA PRO A 189 5.83 -30.98 39.11
C PRO A 189 5.74 -32.50 39.30
N GLY A 190 4.65 -33.13 38.85
CA GLY A 190 4.38 -34.56 38.99
C GLY A 190 4.75 -35.39 37.76
N GLN A 191 5.03 -34.77 36.61
CA GLN A 191 5.26 -35.47 35.34
C GLN A 191 6.37 -34.78 34.51
N PRO A 192 7.62 -35.30 34.55
CA PRO A 192 8.70 -34.81 33.71
C PRO A 192 8.32 -34.81 32.22
N GLY A 193 8.69 -33.73 31.52
CA GLY A 193 8.37 -33.55 30.10
C GLY A 193 6.93 -33.10 29.78
N VAL A 194 6.07 -32.94 30.79
CA VAL A 194 4.71 -32.44 30.59
C VAL A 194 4.64 -30.96 30.94
N LEU A 195 4.06 -30.17 30.03
CA LEU A 195 3.80 -28.75 30.23
C LEU A 195 2.32 -28.47 30.47
N VAL A 196 2.04 -27.76 31.56
CA VAL A 196 0.69 -27.38 32.00
C VAL A 196 0.50 -25.86 31.94
N PRO A 197 -0.69 -25.37 31.54
CA PRO A 197 -0.95 -23.94 31.52
C PRO A 197 -0.89 -23.29 32.90
N SER A 198 -0.38 -22.06 32.96
CA SER A 198 -0.38 -21.22 34.16
C SER A 198 -1.80 -20.99 34.68
N ALA A 199 -1.94 -20.83 35.99
CA ALA A 199 -3.24 -20.67 36.64
C ALA A 199 -3.97 -19.39 36.18
N THR A 200 -3.22 -18.30 36.01
CA THR A 200 -3.75 -17.01 35.57
C THR A 200 -3.69 -16.91 34.05
N PRO A 201 -4.83 -16.70 33.37
CA PRO A 201 -4.84 -16.37 31.95
C PRO A 201 -4.34 -14.93 31.73
N ILE A 202 -3.65 -14.73 30.62
CA ILE A 202 -3.14 -13.44 30.18
C ILE A 202 -4.10 -12.88 29.12
N GLY A 203 -4.43 -11.60 29.26
CA GLY A 203 -5.23 -10.89 28.27
C GLY A 203 -4.39 -10.64 27.02
N LEU A 204 -4.70 -11.33 25.93
CA LEU A 204 -4.17 -10.99 24.61
C LEU A 204 -5.11 -10.03 23.90
N PRO A 205 -4.64 -8.85 23.49
CA PRO A 205 -5.39 -7.99 22.60
C PRO A 205 -5.38 -8.62 21.20
N PHE A 206 -6.41 -9.41 20.89
CA PHE A 206 -6.73 -9.71 19.49
C PHE A 206 -7.46 -8.49 18.92
N PRO A 207 -6.88 -7.83 17.91
CA PRO A 207 -7.57 -6.73 17.25
C PRO A 207 -8.85 -7.27 16.61
N THR A 208 -9.92 -6.49 16.70
CA THR A 208 -11.11 -6.72 15.88
C THR A 208 -11.25 -5.51 14.99
N TYR A 209 -11.33 -5.77 13.69
CA TYR A 209 -11.43 -4.72 12.70
C TYR A 209 -12.82 -4.79 12.10
N ALA A 210 -13.49 -3.64 12.02
CA ALA A 210 -14.76 -3.50 11.33
C ALA A 210 -14.61 -2.40 10.29
N VAL A 211 -14.96 -2.72 9.05
CA VAL A 211 -15.06 -1.73 7.98
C VAL A 211 -16.41 -1.02 8.20
N GLN A 212 -16.36 0.05 9.00
CA GLN A 212 -17.44 0.79 9.69
C GLN A 212 -17.97 0.19 11.02
N ALA A 213 -18.46 1.10 11.87
CA ALA A 213 -18.49 0.96 13.33
C ALA A 213 -19.21 -0.30 13.84
N ALA A 214 -18.45 -1.18 14.51
CA ALA A 214 -19.00 -2.12 15.47
C ALA A 214 -18.01 -2.40 16.60
N THR A 215 -18.54 -2.27 17.81
CA THR A 215 -17.98 -2.65 19.11
C THR A 215 -17.75 -4.16 19.17
N VAL A 216 -16.58 -4.59 19.64
CA VAL A 216 -16.35 -5.99 20.03
C VAL A 216 -15.93 -6.05 21.49
N THR A 217 -16.66 -6.87 22.24
CA THR A 217 -16.49 -7.05 23.68
C THR A 217 -15.64 -8.29 23.95
N VAL A 218 -14.43 -8.11 24.49
CA VAL A 218 -13.68 -9.19 25.17
C VAL A 218 -14.22 -9.29 26.60
N LYS A 219 -14.68 -10.47 27.03
CA LYS A 219 -15.18 -10.68 28.40
C LYS A 219 -14.05 -11.13 29.33
N VAL A 220 -13.64 -10.24 30.22
CA VAL A 220 -12.95 -10.56 31.48
C VAL A 220 -13.95 -10.31 32.61
N ASP A 221 -13.87 -11.06 33.72
CA ASP A 221 -14.74 -10.83 34.88
C ASP A 221 -14.55 -9.41 35.45
N PRO A 222 -15.58 -8.55 35.45
CA PRO A 222 -15.42 -7.13 35.76
C PRO A 222 -15.25 -6.85 37.27
N PRO A 223 -14.48 -5.82 37.65
CA PRO A 223 -14.27 -5.42 39.05
C PRO A 223 -15.50 -4.75 39.71
N GLU A 224 -15.47 -4.59 41.04
CA GLU A 224 -16.52 -3.86 41.81
C GLU A 224 -16.39 -2.33 41.71
N LEU A 225 -15.19 -1.79 41.46
CA LEU A 225 -14.88 -0.37 41.22
C LEU A 225 -14.10 -0.24 39.90
N TYR A 226 -13.91 0.99 39.39
CA TYR A 226 -13.00 1.17 38.25
C TYR A 226 -11.58 0.70 38.61
N GLY A 227 -10.89 0.05 37.67
CA GLY A 227 -9.50 -0.40 37.84
C GLY A 227 -8.48 0.73 37.70
N ASP A 228 -7.18 0.41 37.71
CA ASP A 228 -6.13 1.41 37.39
C ASP A 228 -6.27 1.86 35.93
N ALA A 229 -6.20 3.16 35.69
CA ALA A 229 -6.24 3.75 34.36
C ALA A 229 -4.87 3.69 33.68
N GLN A 230 -4.88 3.64 32.36
CA GLN A 230 -3.69 3.64 31.52
C GLN A 230 -3.93 4.56 30.32
N TRP A 231 -2.91 5.33 29.95
CA TRP A 231 -2.90 6.03 28.68
C TRP A 231 -2.57 5.04 27.58
N VAL A 232 -3.28 5.12 26.47
CA VAL A 232 -2.93 4.43 25.22
C VAL A 232 -2.61 5.47 24.16
N LYS A 233 -1.56 5.18 23.40
CA LYS A 233 -1.14 5.93 22.22
C LYS A 233 -1.20 4.99 21.04
N ILE A 234 -2.00 5.36 20.04
CA ILE A 234 -2.26 4.52 18.88
C ILE A 234 -1.56 5.13 17.68
N TYR A 235 -0.78 4.32 16.95
CA TYR A 235 -0.22 4.67 15.65
C TYR A 235 -0.93 3.81 14.61
N VAL A 236 -1.32 4.40 13.48
CA VAL A 236 -2.01 3.70 12.38
C VAL A 236 -1.28 3.95 11.08
N ALA A 237 -0.97 2.91 10.31
CA ALA A 237 -0.42 3.04 8.96
C ALA A 237 -1.21 2.19 7.96
N GLU A 238 -1.43 2.74 6.78
CA GLU A 238 -1.99 2.03 5.63
C GLU A 238 -0.85 1.66 4.67
N LEU A 239 -0.78 0.38 4.28
CA LEU A 239 0.21 -0.17 3.39
C LEU A 239 -0.45 -0.62 2.08
N ASP A 240 0.28 -0.48 0.98
CA ASP A 240 -0.11 -0.90 -0.37
C ASP A 240 0.14 -2.40 -0.64
N ALA A 241 0.72 -3.12 0.31
CA ALA A 241 0.99 -4.55 0.24
C ALA A 241 0.43 -5.30 1.47
N PRO A 242 0.00 -6.56 1.30
CA PRO A 242 -0.44 -7.39 2.42
C PRO A 242 0.76 -7.77 3.30
N LEU A 243 0.46 -8.08 4.57
CA LEU A 243 1.44 -8.53 5.56
C LEU A 243 1.27 -10.00 5.92
N THR A 244 2.34 -10.58 6.46
CA THR A 244 2.30 -11.85 7.19
C THR A 244 2.42 -11.61 8.70
N PRO A 245 1.99 -12.54 9.56
CA PRO A 245 2.11 -12.38 11.02
C PRO A 245 3.54 -12.04 11.46
N GLU A 246 4.56 -12.65 10.85
CA GLU A 246 5.98 -12.50 11.23
C GLU A 246 6.53 -11.10 10.89
N GLN A 247 5.85 -10.37 10.03
CA GLN A 247 6.20 -9.01 9.67
C GLN A 247 5.73 -8.00 10.73
N LEU A 248 4.95 -8.40 11.73
CA LEU A 248 4.51 -7.53 12.85
C LEU A 248 5.54 -7.43 13.99
N THR A 249 6.82 -7.50 13.63
CA THR A 249 7.95 -7.26 14.53
C THR A 249 8.32 -5.78 14.56
N ILE A 250 8.83 -5.29 15.69
CA ILE A 250 9.11 -3.85 15.87
C ILE A 250 10.24 -3.32 14.98
N ASP A 251 11.22 -4.15 14.64
CA ASP A 251 12.32 -3.76 13.75
C ASP A 251 11.88 -3.69 12.28
N ASN A 252 10.66 -4.16 12.00
CA ASN A 252 10.13 -4.09 10.65
C ASN A 252 9.72 -2.64 10.35
N PRO A 253 10.33 -2.00 9.33
CA PRO A 253 9.96 -0.64 8.94
C PRO A 253 8.50 -0.47 8.50
N LEU A 254 7.77 -1.58 8.30
CA LEU A 254 6.34 -1.59 7.99
C LEU A 254 5.46 -1.37 9.23
N VAL A 255 5.99 -1.54 10.45
CA VAL A 255 5.28 -1.22 11.70
C VAL A 255 5.52 0.26 12.04
N PRO A 256 4.46 1.08 12.16
CA PRO A 256 4.62 2.51 12.39
C PRO A 256 5.15 2.79 13.80
N ILE A 257 6.27 3.53 13.87
CA ILE A 257 6.88 4.01 15.12
C ILE A 257 7.28 5.49 15.05
N ASP A 258 7.33 6.07 13.85
CA ASP A 258 7.64 7.48 13.64
C ASP A 258 6.37 8.32 13.87
N PRO A 259 6.36 9.31 14.79
CA PRO A 259 5.22 10.21 14.96
C PRO A 259 4.90 11.06 13.72
N ALA A 260 5.77 11.11 12.71
CA ALA A 260 5.47 11.67 11.40
C ALA A 260 4.66 10.71 10.50
N GLN A 261 4.59 9.43 10.84
CA GLN A 261 3.80 8.41 10.16
C GLN A 261 2.42 8.26 10.84
N LEU A 262 1.49 9.11 10.39
CA LEU A 262 0.01 8.96 10.49
C LEU A 262 -0.61 8.92 11.91
N GLU A 263 -1.93 9.16 11.92
CA GLU A 263 -2.81 9.50 13.06
C GLU A 263 -2.36 8.98 14.43
N ILE A 264 -1.99 9.92 15.31
CA ILE A 264 -1.67 9.65 16.72
C ILE A 264 -2.89 10.03 17.54
N ASP A 265 -3.60 9.01 18.01
CA ASP A 265 -4.70 9.20 18.96
C ASP A 265 -4.26 8.76 20.36
N TRP A 266 -4.49 9.65 21.32
CA TRP A 266 -4.38 9.32 22.74
C TRP A 266 -5.76 9.03 23.29
N ASP A 267 -5.86 7.97 24.08
CA ASP A 267 -7.07 7.63 24.82
C ASP A 267 -6.71 7.10 26.22
N ILE A 268 -7.70 7.03 27.11
CA ILE A 268 -7.54 6.45 28.44
C ILE A 268 -8.37 5.17 28.54
N ILE A 269 -7.70 4.06 28.80
CA ILE A 269 -8.35 2.78 29.08
C ILE A 269 -8.42 2.56 30.58
N GLN A 270 -9.60 2.20 31.07
CA GLN A 270 -9.83 1.90 32.48
C GLN A 270 -10.89 0.80 32.62
N PRO A 271 -10.62 -0.31 33.34
CA PRO A 271 -11.61 -1.35 33.57
C PRO A 271 -12.88 -0.81 34.25
N GLU A 272 -14.06 -1.08 33.69
CA GLU A 272 -15.35 -0.60 34.22
C GLU A 272 -15.96 -1.54 35.29
N PRO A 273 -16.73 -0.99 36.25
CA PRO A 273 -17.39 -1.80 37.28
C PRO A 273 -18.64 -2.54 36.78
N ALA A 274 -18.89 -3.73 37.34
CA ALA A 274 -19.95 -4.65 36.91
C ALA A 274 -21.38 -4.07 36.87
N SER A 275 -21.69 -3.08 37.73
CA SER A 275 -23.04 -2.50 37.84
C SER A 275 -23.37 -1.43 36.78
N GLY A 276 -22.41 -1.05 35.93
CA GLY A 276 -22.55 0.01 34.93
C GLY A 276 -22.24 -0.40 33.48
N CYS A 277 -21.94 -1.69 33.25
CA CYS A 277 -21.50 -2.21 31.95
C CYS A 277 -22.48 -1.93 30.81
N ASN A 278 -22.17 -0.97 29.93
CA ASN A 278 -22.87 -0.75 28.65
C ASN A 278 -22.22 -1.56 27.51
N GLY A 279 -21.75 -2.78 27.81
CA GLY A 279 -21.20 -3.70 26.80
C GLY A 279 -19.71 -3.54 26.47
N ASN A 280 -18.96 -2.71 27.21
CA ASN A 280 -17.54 -2.39 26.94
C ASN A 280 -16.57 -2.80 28.06
N CYS A 281 -16.93 -3.79 28.88
CA CYS A 281 -16.17 -4.20 30.07
C CYS A 281 -14.92 -5.06 29.77
N GLY A 282 -14.24 -4.76 28.66
CA GLY A 282 -12.98 -5.38 28.24
C GLY A 282 -11.99 -4.32 27.77
N ASN A 283 -10.71 -4.50 28.10
CA ASN A 283 -9.58 -3.66 27.69
C ASN A 283 -9.24 -3.84 26.19
N GLY A 284 -10.23 -3.67 25.31
CA GLY A 284 -10.04 -3.76 23.86
C GLY A 284 -9.95 -2.38 23.23
N VAL A 285 -8.89 -2.14 22.45
CA VAL A 285 -8.85 -0.97 21.55
C VAL A 285 -9.53 -1.38 20.25
N SER A 286 -10.79 -0.99 20.06
CA SER A 286 -11.50 -1.17 18.80
C SER A 286 -11.06 -0.09 17.80
N GLY A 287 -10.73 -0.50 16.58
CA GLY A 287 -10.32 0.41 15.51
C GLY A 287 -11.22 0.27 14.29
N GLY A 288 -11.81 1.38 13.83
CA GLY A 288 -12.50 1.48 12.56
C GLY A 288 -12.16 2.81 11.90
N GLY A 289 -11.92 2.79 10.60
CA GLY A 289 -11.56 3.97 9.82
C GLY A 289 -11.77 3.74 8.34
N SER A 290 -11.85 4.83 7.58
CA SER A 290 -11.85 4.76 6.13
C SER A 290 -10.44 4.42 5.65
N VAL A 291 -10.31 3.48 4.72
CA VAL A 291 -9.04 3.15 4.06
C VAL A 291 -8.94 3.85 2.71
N LYS A 292 -7.75 3.89 2.12
CA LYS A 292 -7.53 4.29 0.72
C LYS A 292 -7.84 3.13 -0.25
N PRO A 293 -8.15 3.42 -1.53
CA PRO A 293 -8.39 2.40 -2.54
C PRO A 293 -7.21 1.42 -2.73
N GLU A 294 -5.98 1.91 -2.63
CA GLU A 294 -4.75 1.13 -2.76
C GLU A 294 -4.38 0.29 -1.53
N THR A 295 -5.06 0.48 -0.40
CA THR A 295 -4.68 -0.15 0.87
C THR A 295 -4.89 -1.66 0.84
N ARG A 296 -3.86 -2.41 1.20
CA ARG A 296 -3.86 -3.89 1.30
C ARG A 296 -3.60 -4.38 2.72
N ALA A 297 -2.99 -3.55 3.57
CA ALA A 297 -2.93 -3.80 4.99
C ALA A 297 -3.09 -2.50 5.79
N VAL A 298 -3.76 -2.60 6.94
CA VAL A 298 -3.76 -1.54 7.96
C VAL A 298 -3.03 -2.08 9.17
N VAL A 299 -1.95 -1.42 9.55
CA VAL A 299 -1.14 -1.76 10.73
C VAL A 299 -1.45 -0.77 11.84
N ARG A 300 -1.58 -1.28 13.05
CA ARG A 300 -1.72 -0.50 14.27
C ARG A 300 -0.70 -0.91 15.28
N ARG A 301 -0.05 0.08 15.87
CA ARG A 301 0.76 -0.08 17.08
C ARG A 301 0.05 0.63 18.21
N VAL A 302 -0.19 -0.07 19.30
CA VAL A 302 -0.78 0.50 20.52
C VAL A 302 0.28 0.48 21.60
N GLU A 303 0.67 1.64 22.11
CA GLU A 303 1.57 1.79 23.25
C GLU A 303 0.78 2.19 24.48
N THR A 304 0.92 1.46 25.56
CA THR A 304 0.22 1.71 26.83
C THR A 304 1.19 2.30 27.84
N TYR A 305 0.75 3.29 28.61
CA TYR A 305 1.51 3.98 29.65
C TYR A 305 0.71 4.06 30.93
N GLN A 306 1.39 4.14 32.06
CA GLN A 306 0.77 4.30 33.36
C GLN A 306 0.10 5.67 33.44
N TYR A 307 -1.15 5.72 33.94
CA TYR A 307 -1.78 6.98 34.31
C TYR A 307 -1.27 7.43 35.68
N THR A 308 -0.72 8.64 35.77
CA THR A 308 -0.20 9.22 37.02
C THR A 308 -1.03 10.40 37.53
N GLY A 309 -2.18 10.66 36.91
CA GLY A 309 -3.10 11.71 37.32
C GLY A 309 -3.97 11.34 38.52
N ALA A 310 -5.00 12.15 38.76
CA ALA A 310 -5.88 11.98 39.93
C ALA A 310 -7.02 11.00 39.65
N TYR A 311 -7.48 10.33 40.71
CA TYR A 311 -8.68 9.48 40.68
C TYR A 311 -9.80 10.08 41.52
N ASP A 312 -11.04 9.82 41.14
CA ASP A 312 -12.20 10.03 42.01
C ASP A 312 -12.08 9.14 43.26
N ALA A 313 -12.22 9.73 44.44
CA ALA A 313 -11.98 9.06 45.70
C ALA A 313 -13.04 8.00 46.07
N ILE A 314 -14.17 7.96 45.36
CA ILE A 314 -15.31 7.07 45.62
C ILE A 314 -15.44 6.01 44.54
N THR A 315 -15.40 6.39 43.25
CA THR A 315 -15.59 5.45 42.13
C THR A 315 -14.28 4.87 41.62
N HIS A 316 -13.15 5.49 41.97
CA HIS A 316 -11.84 5.23 41.39
C HIS A 316 -11.72 5.55 39.90
N GLN A 317 -12.61 6.40 39.35
CA GLN A 317 -12.53 6.81 37.95
C GLN A 317 -11.41 7.84 37.73
N ALA A 318 -10.67 7.75 36.62
CA ALA A 318 -9.62 8.72 36.29
C ALA A 318 -10.17 10.13 36.03
N ILE A 319 -9.44 11.17 36.48
CA ILE A 319 -9.81 12.58 36.33
C ILE A 319 -8.68 13.33 35.63
N CYS A 320 -8.82 13.59 34.32
CA CYS A 320 -7.82 14.34 33.57
C CYS A 320 -7.86 15.83 33.89
N LEU A 321 -6.69 16.47 33.92
CA LEU A 321 -6.49 17.88 34.24
C LEU A 321 -7.22 18.82 33.29
N ASP A 322 -7.35 18.44 32.02
CA ASP A 322 -8.08 19.20 31.00
C ASP A 322 -9.60 18.92 31.00
N GLY A 323 -10.03 17.89 31.73
CA GLY A 323 -11.41 17.41 31.79
C GLY A 323 -11.89 16.66 30.54
N PHE A 324 -11.04 16.46 29.53
CA PHE A 324 -11.39 15.82 28.26
C PHE A 324 -10.69 14.48 28.04
N CYS A 325 -9.52 14.26 28.67
CA CYS A 325 -8.75 13.02 28.52
C CYS A 325 -8.37 12.66 27.07
N LEU A 326 -8.26 13.66 26.18
CA LEU A 326 -7.92 13.42 24.76
C LEU A 326 -6.41 13.40 24.51
N ALA A 327 -5.61 13.82 25.49
CA ALA A 327 -4.15 13.69 25.53
C ALA A 327 -3.64 13.89 26.97
N PRO A 328 -2.52 13.27 27.34
CA PRO A 328 -1.94 13.45 28.67
C PRO A 328 -1.46 14.89 28.89
N SER A 329 -1.91 15.53 29.97
CA SER A 329 -1.33 16.79 30.44
C SER A 329 0.00 16.56 31.19
N ALA A 330 0.76 17.63 31.41
CA ALA A 330 2.02 17.55 32.15
C ALA A 330 1.82 16.93 33.55
N GLY A 331 2.46 15.78 33.80
CA GLY A 331 2.36 15.04 35.06
C GLY A 331 1.33 13.90 35.08
N GLU A 332 0.57 13.68 34.00
CA GLU A 332 -0.40 12.58 33.89
C GLU A 332 0.13 11.34 33.16
N LEU A 333 1.27 11.48 32.47
CA LEU A 333 1.93 10.40 31.74
C LEU A 333 3.05 9.77 32.58
N GLY A 334 2.85 8.52 32.94
CA GLY A 334 3.84 7.68 33.62
C GLY A 334 4.72 6.87 32.67
N PRO A 335 5.49 5.90 33.21
CA PRO A 335 6.29 4.99 32.41
C PRO A 335 5.43 4.14 31.47
N VAL A 336 6.07 3.61 30.42
CA VAL A 336 5.51 2.62 29.51
C VAL A 336 5.11 1.36 30.28
N VAL A 337 3.94 0.81 29.93
CA VAL A 337 3.38 -0.44 30.45
C VAL A 337 3.45 -1.58 29.41
N GLY A 338 3.27 -1.29 28.11
CA GLY A 338 3.36 -2.31 27.06
C GLY A 338 3.18 -1.75 25.65
N ALA A 339 3.44 -2.57 24.63
CA ALA A 339 3.09 -2.24 23.24
C ALA A 339 2.59 -3.48 22.49
N VAL A 340 1.65 -3.29 21.58
CA VAL A 340 1.02 -4.35 20.79
C VAL A 340 1.02 -3.93 19.33
N ASN A 341 1.47 -4.81 18.44
CA ASN A 341 1.33 -4.64 17.01
C ASN A 341 0.17 -5.50 16.51
N SER A 342 -0.74 -4.88 15.77
CA SER A 342 -1.85 -5.54 15.12
C SER A 342 -1.89 -5.13 13.67
N ALA A 343 -2.34 -6.02 12.80
CA ALA A 343 -2.65 -5.63 11.44
C ALA A 343 -3.90 -6.33 10.94
N VAL A 344 -4.52 -5.74 9.93
CA VAL A 344 -5.57 -6.37 9.15
C VAL A 344 -5.14 -6.34 7.69
N ASN A 345 -5.19 -7.49 7.03
CA ASN A 345 -5.10 -7.53 5.58
C ASN A 345 -6.50 -7.28 5.01
N VAL A 346 -6.57 -6.35 4.08
CA VAL A 346 -7.82 -5.87 3.52
C VAL A 346 -7.80 -5.96 2.00
N ASP A 347 -8.98 -6.12 1.45
CA ASP A 347 -9.22 -6.16 0.01
C ASP A 347 -10.31 -5.15 -0.28
N SER A 348 -9.89 -3.94 -0.66
CA SER A 348 -10.81 -2.89 -1.06
C SER A 348 -11.34 -3.19 -2.46
N ASP A 349 -12.65 -3.04 -2.63
CA ASP A 349 -13.25 -3.01 -3.95
C ASP A 349 -12.83 -1.71 -4.64
N ALA A 350 -11.82 -1.81 -5.49
CA ALA A 350 -11.17 -0.65 -6.08
C ALA A 350 -10.71 -0.94 -7.52
N VAL A 351 -10.62 0.12 -8.31
CA VAL A 351 -9.90 0.10 -9.59
C VAL A 351 -8.53 0.71 -9.36
N LEU A 352 -7.50 -0.03 -9.76
CA LEU A 352 -6.12 0.44 -9.74
C LEU A 352 -5.62 0.52 -11.17
N VAL A 353 -5.13 1.68 -11.58
CA VAL A 353 -4.55 1.88 -12.91
C VAL A 353 -3.04 2.03 -12.78
N SER A 354 -2.30 1.12 -13.41
CA SER A 354 -0.85 1.25 -13.57
C SER A 354 -0.54 1.88 -14.92
N LEU A 355 0.26 2.95 -14.89
CA LEU A 355 0.63 3.72 -16.07
C LEU A 355 2.11 3.54 -16.37
N SER A 356 2.46 3.32 -17.65
CA SER A 356 3.84 3.37 -18.14
C SER A 356 3.91 4.21 -19.41
N GLY A 357 4.99 4.97 -19.59
CA GLY A 357 5.16 5.90 -20.71
C GLY A 357 4.46 7.25 -20.51
N PRO A 358 4.50 8.14 -21.52
CA PRO A 358 4.15 9.56 -21.35
C PRO A 358 2.66 9.89 -21.54
N GLY A 359 1.78 8.89 -21.69
CA GLY A 359 0.34 9.11 -21.88
C GLY A 359 -0.43 9.35 -20.58
N ARG A 360 -1.75 9.47 -20.68
CA ARG A 360 -2.67 9.66 -19.55
C ARG A 360 -3.84 8.69 -19.63
N VAL A 361 -4.42 8.37 -18.48
CA VAL A 361 -5.66 7.60 -18.37
C VAL A 361 -6.62 8.30 -17.43
N ASP A 362 -7.87 8.45 -17.82
CA ASP A 362 -8.96 8.98 -17.00
C ASP A 362 -10.14 8.02 -16.94
N ASP A 363 -11.05 8.22 -16.00
CA ASP A 363 -12.39 7.66 -16.09
C ASP A 363 -13.42 8.70 -16.60
N ASP A 364 -14.65 8.22 -16.81
CA ASP A 364 -15.75 9.01 -17.34
C ASP A 364 -16.36 10.00 -16.35
N ASP A 365 -16.19 9.77 -15.03
CA ASP A 365 -16.68 10.67 -13.97
C ASP A 365 -15.59 11.55 -13.34
N GLY A 366 -14.33 11.37 -13.74
CA GLY A 366 -13.18 12.18 -13.33
C GLY A 366 -12.63 11.83 -11.95
N ALA A 367 -13.02 10.70 -11.37
CA ALA A 367 -12.47 10.22 -10.11
C ALA A 367 -11.05 9.63 -10.30
N ILE A 368 -10.82 8.93 -11.42
CA ILE A 368 -9.51 8.44 -11.84
C ILE A 368 -8.89 9.41 -12.84
N GLY A 369 -7.68 9.86 -12.55
CA GLY A 369 -6.88 10.74 -13.41
C GLY A 369 -5.39 10.44 -13.24
N CYS A 370 -4.92 9.47 -14.03
CA CYS A 370 -3.59 8.90 -13.89
C CYS A 370 -2.52 9.93 -14.24
N GLY A 371 -1.81 10.36 -13.21
CA GLY A 371 -0.91 11.51 -13.21
C GLY A 371 -0.80 12.10 -11.79
N SER A 372 -1.92 12.12 -11.06
CA SER A 372 -1.96 12.40 -9.62
C SER A 372 -2.85 11.45 -8.82
N ASN A 373 -3.90 10.88 -9.42
CA ASN A 373 -4.75 9.87 -8.78
C ASN A 373 -4.99 8.69 -9.72
N CYS A 374 -4.43 7.53 -9.40
CA CYS A 374 -4.51 6.33 -10.25
C CYS A 374 -5.38 5.24 -9.64
N ALA A 375 -6.13 5.54 -8.57
CA ALA A 375 -6.94 4.58 -7.86
C ALA A 375 -8.25 5.20 -7.40
N GLU A 376 -9.33 4.42 -7.41
CA GLU A 376 -10.64 4.85 -6.93
C GLU A 376 -11.44 3.65 -6.42
N PHE A 377 -12.34 3.90 -5.45
CA PHE A 377 -13.27 2.88 -4.98
C PHE A 377 -14.29 2.51 -6.06
N ALA A 378 -14.53 1.22 -6.23
CA ALA A 378 -15.50 0.71 -7.19
C ALA A 378 -16.12 -0.59 -6.68
N ASP A 379 -17.26 -0.46 -5.99
CA ASP A 379 -18.04 -1.59 -5.49
C ASP A 379 -18.29 -2.64 -6.59
N ALA A 380 -18.25 -3.92 -6.21
CA ALA A 380 -18.51 -5.02 -7.13
C ALA A 380 -19.85 -4.84 -7.89
N GLY A 381 -19.79 -4.93 -9.22
CA GLY A 381 -20.93 -4.70 -10.11
C GLY A 381 -21.03 -3.28 -10.67
N ARG A 382 -20.24 -2.31 -10.17
CA ARG A 382 -20.11 -0.98 -10.78
C ARG A 382 -19.55 -1.11 -12.19
N VAL A 383 -20.13 -0.39 -13.15
CA VAL A 383 -19.57 -0.24 -14.49
C VAL A 383 -18.55 0.90 -14.46
N VAL A 384 -17.34 0.61 -14.93
CA VAL A 384 -16.23 1.56 -14.98
C VAL A 384 -15.82 1.75 -16.43
N THR A 385 -15.67 3.01 -16.86
CA THR A 385 -15.16 3.36 -18.19
C THR A 385 -13.86 4.12 -18.04
N LEU A 386 -12.77 3.57 -18.57
CA LEU A 386 -11.46 4.19 -18.62
C LEU A 386 -11.16 4.67 -20.04
N ILE A 387 -10.51 5.83 -20.16
CA ILE A 387 -10.18 6.52 -21.40
C ILE A 387 -8.68 6.79 -21.41
N ALA A 388 -7.97 6.18 -22.36
CA ALA A 388 -6.57 6.45 -22.63
C ALA A 388 -6.42 7.67 -23.55
N ASP A 389 -5.51 8.58 -23.18
CA ASP A 389 -5.07 9.70 -24.00
C ASP A 389 -3.56 9.60 -24.23
N PRO A 390 -3.10 9.09 -25.39
CA PRO A 390 -1.68 9.07 -25.73
C PRO A 390 -1.11 10.46 -26.07
N GLY A 391 -1.96 11.47 -26.27
CA GLY A 391 -1.54 12.77 -26.80
C GLY A 391 -0.80 12.66 -28.13
N ASN A 392 0.07 13.64 -28.41
CA ASN A 392 0.88 13.67 -29.64
C ASN A 392 2.28 13.04 -29.46
N ALA A 393 2.67 12.70 -28.24
CA ALA A 393 4.03 12.28 -27.90
C ALA A 393 4.12 10.78 -27.58
N ALA A 394 2.99 10.06 -27.52
CA ALA A 394 2.94 8.66 -27.20
C ALA A 394 2.19 7.85 -28.26
N PHE A 395 2.55 6.57 -28.37
CA PHE A 395 1.82 5.55 -29.09
C PHE A 395 1.03 4.67 -28.11
N TRP A 396 -0.18 4.27 -28.49
CA TRP A 396 -1.09 3.46 -27.69
C TRP A 396 -1.13 2.00 -28.18
N PRO A 397 -0.37 1.08 -27.54
CA PRO A 397 -0.42 -0.35 -27.83
C PRO A 397 -1.69 -1.04 -27.30
N GLY A 398 -2.26 -0.57 -26.18
CA GLY A 398 -3.48 -1.13 -25.59
C GLY A 398 -3.44 -1.34 -24.08
N TRP A 399 -4.54 -1.91 -23.58
CA TRP A 399 -4.77 -2.22 -22.17
C TRP A 399 -4.36 -3.65 -21.80
N ASN A 400 -4.14 -3.91 -20.50
CA ASN A 400 -4.11 -5.25 -19.92
C ASN A 400 -4.95 -5.33 -18.62
N GLY A 401 -5.29 -6.55 -18.22
CA GLY A 401 -6.11 -6.82 -17.03
C GLY A 401 -7.61 -6.91 -17.37
N PRO A 402 -8.50 -6.30 -16.57
CA PRO A 402 -9.93 -6.20 -16.88
C PRO A 402 -10.22 -5.51 -18.21
N CYS A 403 -9.32 -4.61 -18.62
CA CYS A 403 -9.31 -3.98 -19.93
C CYS A 403 -8.41 -4.76 -20.90
N THR A 404 -8.89 -5.00 -22.12
CA THR A 404 -8.11 -5.67 -23.18
C THR A 404 -8.32 -4.98 -24.53
N GLY A 405 -7.35 -5.13 -25.43
CA GLY A 405 -7.38 -4.53 -26.76
C GLY A 405 -6.81 -3.11 -26.82
N ASN A 406 -6.94 -2.47 -27.97
CA ASN A 406 -6.29 -1.20 -28.31
C ASN A 406 -7.28 -0.03 -28.53
N ALA A 407 -8.55 -0.21 -28.19
CA ALA A 407 -9.50 0.90 -28.16
C ALA A 407 -9.05 1.91 -27.09
N LEU A 408 -9.20 3.20 -27.38
CA LEU A 408 -8.88 4.26 -26.40
C LEU A 408 -9.85 4.26 -25.22
N GLU A 409 -11.09 3.79 -25.42
CA GLU A 409 -12.06 3.59 -24.35
C GLU A 409 -12.14 2.11 -23.98
N CYS A 410 -12.11 1.81 -22.69
CA CYS A 410 -12.36 0.50 -22.12
C CYS A 410 -13.49 0.59 -21.09
N THR A 411 -14.52 -0.24 -21.24
CA THR A 411 -15.57 -0.39 -20.23
C THR A 411 -15.56 -1.80 -19.68
N PHE A 412 -15.56 -1.93 -18.35
CA PHE A 412 -15.67 -3.22 -17.67
C PHE A 412 -16.57 -3.11 -16.43
N VAL A 413 -16.93 -4.26 -15.86
CA VAL A 413 -17.69 -4.33 -14.60
C VAL A 413 -16.72 -4.69 -13.49
N ALA A 414 -16.61 -3.83 -12.48
CA ALA A 414 -15.75 -4.04 -11.32
C ALA A 414 -16.13 -5.32 -10.58
N GLN A 415 -15.14 -6.10 -10.19
CA GLN A 415 -15.28 -7.28 -9.35
C GLN A 415 -14.93 -6.93 -7.90
N SER A 416 -15.29 -7.81 -6.95
CA SER A 416 -14.86 -7.68 -5.56
C SER A 416 -13.33 -7.78 -5.46
N GLY A 417 -12.72 -6.93 -4.64
CA GLY A 417 -11.27 -6.77 -4.53
C GLY A 417 -10.69 -5.84 -5.62
N PRO A 418 -9.36 -5.86 -5.80
CA PRO A 418 -8.67 -4.97 -6.71
C PRO A 418 -8.87 -5.36 -8.17
N ASN A 419 -9.24 -4.37 -8.97
CA ASN A 419 -9.34 -4.45 -10.41
C ASN A 419 -8.10 -3.76 -11.00
N GLU A 420 -7.03 -4.52 -11.23
CA GLU A 420 -5.75 -4.00 -11.73
C GLU A 420 -5.76 -3.84 -13.26
N VAL A 421 -5.84 -2.59 -13.71
CA VAL A 421 -5.74 -2.23 -15.13
C VAL A 421 -4.33 -1.71 -15.40
N ALA A 422 -3.69 -2.22 -16.46
CA ALA A 422 -2.42 -1.68 -16.91
C ALA A 422 -2.56 -0.97 -18.26
N ALA A 423 -2.03 0.23 -18.34
CA ALA A 423 -2.01 1.08 -19.52
C ALA A 423 -0.55 1.39 -19.88
N GLY A 424 -0.11 0.84 -21.02
CA GLY A 424 1.22 1.08 -21.54
C GLY A 424 1.18 2.08 -22.67
N PHE A 425 2.00 3.12 -22.59
CA PHE A 425 2.26 4.08 -23.66
C PHE A 425 3.72 3.93 -24.08
N ARG A 426 3.99 4.04 -25.38
CA ARG A 426 5.36 4.03 -25.92
C ARG A 426 5.74 5.41 -26.40
N ASP A 427 7.00 5.79 -26.25
CA ASP A 427 7.48 7.06 -26.77
C ASP A 427 7.35 7.11 -28.29
N VAL A 428 7.15 8.32 -28.81
CA VAL A 428 7.22 8.60 -30.25
C VAL A 428 8.63 9.10 -30.60
N LEU A 429 9.30 8.38 -31.49
CA LEU A 429 10.66 8.64 -31.96
C LEU A 429 10.66 9.07 -33.42
N ARG A 430 11.58 9.98 -33.78
CA ARG A 430 11.65 10.48 -35.16
C ARG A 430 12.63 9.67 -36.00
N LEU A 431 12.16 9.16 -37.13
CA LEU A 431 12.99 8.60 -38.20
C LEU A 431 13.07 9.60 -39.35
N ARG A 432 14.28 10.02 -39.73
CA ARG A 432 14.50 10.86 -40.91
C ARG A 432 15.11 10.03 -42.03
N GLY A 433 14.60 10.24 -43.23
CA GLY A 433 15.19 9.72 -44.46
C GLY A 433 15.88 10.86 -45.22
N ARG A 434 16.94 10.51 -45.96
CA ARG A 434 17.60 11.42 -46.89
C ARG A 434 17.96 10.72 -48.20
N VAL A 435 17.88 11.48 -49.29
CA VAL A 435 18.33 11.08 -50.63
C VAL A 435 19.50 11.98 -51.02
N ASP A 436 20.63 11.35 -51.33
CA ASP A 436 21.90 11.99 -51.67
C ASP A 436 22.49 11.48 -52.99
N GLY A 437 23.54 12.14 -53.47
CA GLY A 437 24.24 11.83 -54.71
C GLY A 437 23.83 12.69 -55.90
N ASP A 438 24.34 12.35 -57.09
CA ASP A 438 24.04 13.04 -58.35
C ASP A 438 22.90 12.39 -59.14
N GLY A 439 22.49 11.18 -58.75
CA GLY A 439 21.31 10.50 -59.26
C GLY A 439 20.05 10.77 -58.43
N SER A 440 18.92 10.21 -58.86
CA SER A 440 17.63 10.34 -58.16
C SER A 440 16.97 8.99 -57.87
N GLY A 441 16.26 8.91 -56.74
CA GLY A 441 15.56 7.72 -56.27
C GLY A 441 14.56 8.03 -55.16
N LEU A 442 13.73 7.05 -54.82
CA LEU A 442 12.77 7.09 -53.72
C LEU A 442 13.27 6.21 -52.58
N VAL A 443 13.24 6.73 -51.35
CA VAL A 443 13.35 5.92 -50.12
C VAL A 443 11.97 5.82 -49.51
N ALA A 444 11.46 4.61 -49.30
CA ALA A 444 10.18 4.39 -48.64
C ALA A 444 10.31 3.41 -47.48
N ALA A 445 9.60 3.65 -46.38
CA ALA A 445 9.32 2.60 -45.41
C ALA A 445 8.29 1.64 -46.01
N VAL A 446 8.63 0.36 -46.10
CA VAL A 446 7.77 -0.68 -46.73
C VAL A 446 7.17 -1.63 -45.70
N ALA A 447 7.73 -1.65 -44.49
CA ALA A 447 7.14 -2.32 -43.33
C ALA A 447 7.49 -1.55 -42.05
N VAL A 448 6.55 -1.54 -41.11
CA VAL A 448 6.75 -1.09 -39.73
C VAL A 448 6.13 -2.15 -38.84
N ASP A 449 6.95 -2.79 -38.01
CA ASP A 449 6.51 -3.72 -36.98
C ASP A 449 6.53 -2.99 -35.63
N ASP A 450 5.38 -2.45 -35.23
CA ASP A 450 5.16 -1.74 -33.97
C ASP A 450 4.14 -2.46 -33.05
N GLY A 451 3.56 -3.57 -33.51
CA GLY A 451 2.48 -4.29 -32.84
C GLY A 451 1.05 -3.83 -33.25
N MET A 452 0.91 -2.90 -34.20
CA MET A 452 -0.33 -2.56 -34.89
C MET A 452 -0.31 -3.00 -36.37
N MET A 453 -1.48 -3.08 -37.01
CA MET A 453 -1.56 -3.26 -38.47
C MET A 453 -1.69 -1.92 -39.21
N SER A 454 -0.62 -1.55 -39.95
CA SER A 454 -0.55 -0.57 -41.07
C SER A 454 -0.41 0.92 -40.69
N THR A 455 0.24 1.85 -41.42
CA THR A 455 0.81 1.97 -42.79
C THR A 455 2.00 2.94 -42.75
N ALA A 456 2.97 2.80 -43.67
CA ALA A 456 4.21 3.59 -43.69
C ALA A 456 4.09 5.00 -44.32
N PRO A 457 4.36 6.11 -43.59
CA PRO A 457 4.33 7.47 -44.15
C PRO A 457 5.71 8.01 -44.59
N LEU A 458 6.82 7.28 -44.38
CA LEU A 458 8.14 7.77 -44.78
C LEU A 458 8.36 7.55 -46.29
N ALA A 459 8.42 8.65 -47.05
CA ALA A 459 8.76 8.66 -48.48
C ALA A 459 9.63 9.89 -48.81
N CYS A 460 10.90 9.67 -49.20
CA CYS A 460 11.84 10.72 -49.58
C CYS A 460 12.20 10.60 -51.06
N GLY A 461 12.38 11.70 -51.78
CA GLY A 461 12.77 11.71 -53.20
C GLY A 461 11.66 12.09 -54.18
N ASP A 462 10.41 12.20 -53.72
CA ASP A 462 9.27 12.76 -54.48
C ASP A 462 9.09 14.25 -54.15
N GLY A 463 9.89 15.11 -54.78
CA GLY A 463 9.82 16.57 -54.59
C GLY A 463 10.54 17.12 -53.35
N GLY A 464 11.26 16.28 -52.59
CA GLY A 464 12.12 16.70 -51.48
C GLY A 464 13.13 15.61 -51.06
N ASN A 465 14.38 16.00 -50.85
CA ASN A 465 15.48 15.06 -50.53
C ASN A 465 15.59 14.69 -49.05
N VAL A 466 14.80 15.32 -48.18
CA VAL A 466 14.76 15.01 -46.75
C VAL A 466 13.29 14.86 -46.36
N CYS A 467 12.98 13.73 -45.73
CA CYS A 467 11.66 13.45 -45.19
C CYS A 467 11.81 12.90 -43.77
N SER A 468 10.72 12.90 -43.01
CA SER A 468 10.74 12.39 -41.65
C SER A 468 9.37 11.92 -41.24
N THR A 469 9.32 10.83 -40.49
CA THR A 469 8.11 10.30 -39.87
C THR A 469 8.37 10.05 -38.40
N ASP A 470 7.29 10.05 -37.65
CA ASP A 470 7.29 9.65 -36.26
C ASP A 470 6.95 8.15 -36.18
N VAL A 471 7.62 7.42 -35.30
CA VAL A 471 7.57 5.95 -35.16
C VAL A 471 7.64 5.60 -33.68
N SER A 472 6.88 4.61 -33.21
CA SER A 472 6.92 4.22 -31.79
C SER A 472 8.27 3.63 -31.38
N GLU A 473 8.67 3.86 -30.14
CA GLU A 473 9.79 3.15 -29.51
C GLU A 473 9.59 1.63 -29.56
N GLY A 474 10.69 0.92 -29.82
CA GLY A 474 10.72 -0.53 -29.97
C GLY A 474 10.30 -1.04 -31.34
N ALA A 475 9.77 -0.18 -32.22
CA ALA A 475 9.38 -0.58 -33.56
C ALA A 475 10.58 -0.96 -34.43
N VAL A 476 10.35 -1.87 -35.38
CA VAL A 476 11.31 -2.25 -36.41
C VAL A 476 10.80 -1.75 -37.76
N VAL A 477 11.55 -0.85 -38.40
CA VAL A 477 11.20 -0.24 -39.69
C VAL A 477 12.05 -0.84 -40.79
N THR A 478 11.44 -1.33 -41.86
CA THR A 478 12.13 -1.75 -43.09
C THR A 478 12.03 -0.65 -44.14
N LEU A 479 13.17 -0.08 -44.51
CA LEU A 479 13.33 0.90 -45.58
C LEU A 479 13.75 0.21 -46.87
N GLN A 480 13.26 0.72 -48.00
CA GLN A 480 13.64 0.26 -49.33
C GLN A 480 13.99 1.46 -50.23
N ALA A 481 15.12 1.35 -50.93
CA ALA A 481 15.59 2.30 -51.93
C ALA A 481 15.16 1.86 -53.34
N PHE A 482 14.52 2.78 -54.07
CA PHE A 482 14.05 2.59 -55.43
C PHE A 482 14.69 3.63 -56.36
N PRO A 483 15.76 3.28 -57.11
CA PRO A 483 16.33 4.17 -58.12
C PRO A 483 15.29 4.54 -59.18
N THR A 484 15.25 5.80 -59.58
CA THR A 484 14.45 6.18 -60.76
C THR A 484 15.12 5.63 -62.03
N PRO A 485 14.36 5.46 -63.13
CA PRO A 485 14.93 4.94 -64.38
C PRO A 485 16.15 5.74 -64.85
N GLY A 486 17.27 5.04 -65.09
CA GLY A 486 18.53 5.64 -65.52
C GLY A 486 19.51 5.96 -64.38
N ASN A 487 19.12 5.78 -63.13
CA ASN A 487 19.98 5.90 -61.95
C ASN A 487 20.24 4.54 -61.29
N VAL A 488 21.25 4.47 -60.42
CA VAL A 488 21.56 3.29 -59.60
C VAL A 488 21.57 3.65 -58.12
N PHE A 489 21.18 2.71 -57.26
CA PHE A 489 21.40 2.79 -55.83
C PHE A 489 22.88 2.47 -55.54
N VAL A 490 23.53 3.33 -54.78
CA VAL A 490 24.96 3.21 -54.44
C VAL A 490 25.15 2.58 -53.08
N GLY A 491 24.32 2.96 -52.10
CA GLY A 491 24.41 2.46 -50.74
C GLY A 491 23.72 3.35 -49.70
N TRP A 492 23.59 2.81 -48.50
CA TRP A 492 23.08 3.48 -47.31
C TRP A 492 24.19 4.11 -46.47
N SER A 493 23.84 5.10 -45.65
CA SER A 493 24.67 5.65 -44.58
C SER A 493 23.80 6.19 -43.43
N GLY A 494 24.42 6.47 -42.28
CA GLY A 494 23.72 6.88 -41.04
C GLY A 494 23.42 5.68 -40.14
N ASP A 495 22.18 5.57 -39.67
CA ASP A 495 21.64 4.41 -38.95
C ASP A 495 21.31 3.22 -39.88
N CYS A 496 21.49 3.40 -41.20
CA CYS A 496 21.56 2.34 -42.21
C CYS A 496 22.96 2.28 -42.80
N ASP A 497 23.42 1.10 -43.24
CA ASP A 497 24.72 0.91 -43.90
C ASP A 497 24.66 -0.23 -44.92
N GLY A 498 25.60 -0.25 -45.85
CA GLY A 498 25.73 -1.28 -46.90
C GLY A 498 25.08 -0.91 -48.23
N ASP A 499 25.21 -1.82 -49.19
CA ASP A 499 24.76 -1.69 -50.59
C ASP A 499 23.47 -2.46 -50.90
N ASP A 500 22.90 -3.16 -49.91
CA ASP A 500 21.57 -3.77 -50.04
C ASP A 500 20.52 -2.65 -50.17
N PRO A 501 19.65 -2.67 -51.20
CA PRO A 501 18.58 -1.69 -51.33
C PRO A 501 17.56 -1.73 -50.18
N THR A 502 17.61 -2.74 -49.30
CA THR A 502 16.79 -2.88 -48.11
C THR A 502 17.61 -2.59 -46.85
N CYS A 503 17.07 -1.75 -45.96
CA CYS A 503 17.65 -1.49 -44.63
C CYS A 503 16.61 -1.76 -43.55
N THR A 504 17.01 -2.37 -42.42
CA THR A 504 16.16 -2.54 -41.24
C THR A 504 16.66 -1.67 -40.10
N VAL A 505 15.80 -0.86 -39.51
CA VAL A 505 16.11 0.11 -38.46
C VAL A 505 15.28 -0.21 -37.21
N SER A 506 15.94 -0.43 -36.07
CA SER A 506 15.27 -0.56 -34.76
C SER A 506 15.18 0.80 -34.06
N MET A 507 13.98 1.19 -33.67
CA MET A 507 13.68 2.49 -33.06
C MET A 507 13.88 2.45 -31.54
N SER A 508 15.11 2.64 -31.07
CA SER A 508 15.45 2.84 -29.65
C SER A 508 15.87 4.28 -29.32
N GLY A 509 15.66 5.18 -30.27
CA GLY A 509 15.98 6.60 -30.24
C GLY A 509 15.63 7.24 -31.59
N ALA A 510 15.89 8.54 -31.75
CA ALA A 510 15.80 9.17 -33.07
C ALA A 510 16.82 8.54 -34.03
N ARG A 511 16.43 8.36 -35.30
CA ARG A 511 17.23 7.66 -36.32
C ARG A 511 17.30 8.46 -37.62
N ASP A 512 18.42 8.39 -38.32
CA ASP A 512 18.69 9.03 -39.61
C ASP A 512 19.20 8.00 -40.63
N ALA A 513 18.47 7.76 -41.72
CA ALA A 513 18.85 6.85 -42.80
C ALA A 513 19.05 7.61 -44.12
N ASN A 514 20.21 7.48 -44.76
CA ASN A 514 20.54 8.20 -45.98
C ASN A 514 20.87 7.25 -47.14
N ALA A 515 20.12 7.34 -48.23
CA ALA A 515 20.35 6.59 -49.46
C ALA A 515 21.08 7.45 -50.49
N THR A 516 22.18 6.93 -51.04
CA THR A 516 22.88 7.58 -52.14
C THR A 516 22.49 6.95 -53.48
N PHE A 517 22.16 7.78 -54.47
CA PHE A 517 21.90 7.38 -55.86
C PHE A 517 22.89 8.06 -56.79
N ALA A 518 23.27 7.38 -57.87
CA ALA A 518 24.18 7.94 -58.86
C ALA A 518 23.67 7.79 -60.29
N VAL A 519 24.07 8.73 -61.14
CA VAL A 519 23.97 8.55 -62.59
C VAL A 519 25.10 7.61 -63.02
N PRO A 520 24.83 6.49 -63.71
CA PRO A 520 25.88 5.61 -64.19
C PRO A 520 26.78 6.35 -65.18
N GLU A 521 28.09 6.38 -64.91
CA GLU A 521 29.09 6.92 -65.84
C GLU A 521 29.01 6.17 -67.20
N PRO A 522 28.97 6.87 -68.35
CA PRO A 522 28.84 6.27 -69.69
C PRO A 522 29.97 5.29 -70.09
N GLY A 523 30.98 5.07 -69.25
CA GLY A 523 32.21 4.36 -69.58
C GLY A 523 32.23 2.85 -69.31
N LEU A 524 31.30 2.28 -68.52
CA LEU A 524 31.43 0.88 -68.07
C LEU A 524 30.52 -0.16 -68.78
N TRP A 525 29.57 0.27 -69.60
CA TRP A 525 28.80 -0.66 -70.44
C TRP A 525 29.51 -1.05 -71.75
N ALA A 526 30.56 -0.30 -72.13
CA ALA A 526 31.28 -0.51 -73.38
C ALA A 526 32.19 -1.76 -73.38
N CYS A 527 32.56 -2.29 -72.21
CA CYS A 527 33.44 -3.46 -72.11
C CYS A 527 32.73 -4.82 -72.15
N LEU A 528 31.45 -4.91 -71.77
CA LEU A 528 30.72 -6.18 -71.84
C LEU A 528 30.10 -6.45 -73.22
N ALA A 529 29.81 -5.41 -74.02
CA ALA A 529 29.35 -5.58 -75.41
C ALA A 529 30.49 -5.86 -76.41
N SER A 530 31.75 -5.54 -76.06
CA SER A 530 32.90 -5.68 -76.97
C SER A 530 33.66 -7.00 -76.84
N GLY A 531 33.44 -7.78 -75.77
CA GLY A 531 34.09 -9.07 -75.54
C GLY A 531 33.52 -10.26 -76.33
N ALA A 532 32.30 -10.14 -76.87
CA ALA A 532 31.62 -11.23 -77.59
C ALA A 532 31.85 -11.23 -79.12
N LEU A 533 32.54 -10.22 -79.68
CA LEU A 533 32.74 -10.08 -81.13
C LEU A 533 34.16 -10.43 -81.62
N ALA A 534 35.11 -10.75 -80.73
CA ALA A 534 36.51 -11.00 -81.10
C ALA A 534 36.93 -12.48 -81.20
N LEU A 535 36.06 -13.44 -80.88
CA LEU A 535 36.38 -14.90 -80.91
C LEU A 535 35.78 -15.68 -82.10
N GLY A 536 35.23 -14.98 -83.10
CA GLY A 536 34.54 -15.61 -84.25
C GLY A 536 35.25 -15.56 -85.62
N LEU A 537 36.46 -15.01 -85.74
CA LEU A 537 37.08 -14.72 -87.06
C LEU A 537 38.50 -15.28 -87.29
N LEU A 538 38.96 -16.21 -86.46
CA LEU A 538 40.27 -16.86 -86.61
C LEU A 538 40.15 -18.40 -86.70
N ASP A 539 39.30 -18.93 -87.59
CA ASP A 539 39.46 -20.33 -88.03
C ASP A 539 38.83 -20.67 -89.39
N ARG A 540 39.27 -20.01 -90.48
CA ARG A 540 39.15 -20.55 -91.87
C ARG A 540 40.21 -20.00 -92.81
N ARG A 541 41.47 -20.44 -92.68
CA ARG A 541 42.44 -20.58 -93.81
C ARG A 541 43.54 -21.59 -93.47
N ARG A 542 43.39 -22.84 -93.91
CA ARG A 542 44.43 -23.73 -94.48
C ARG A 542 43.80 -25.11 -94.79
N ALA A 543 43.48 -25.31 -96.06
CA ALA A 543 43.85 -26.55 -96.77
C ALA A 543 45.20 -26.27 -97.45
#